data_AF-A0A0F9DC10-F1
#
_entry.id   AF-A0A0F9DC10-F1
#
_cell.length_a   1.000
_cell.length_b   1.000
_cell.length_c   1.000
_cell.angle_alpha   90.00
_cell.angle_beta   90.00
_cell.angle_gamma   90.00
#
_symmetry.space_group_name_H-M   'P 1'
#
loop_
_entity.id
_entity.type
_entity.pdbx_description
1 polymer ?
#
loop_
_entity_poly.entity_id
_entity_poly.type
_entity_poly.pdbx_seq_one_letter_code
_entity_poly.pdbx_strand_id
1 'polypeptide(L)'
;KTLSMLQETETPIAGVLANMAGYTCPSCGKVSNPFDRPAEDVRTLAENFGVRFLGTVPFASNLVRQPALTGALEAVLLNRPVTLRKKKGGMSRWLLEKVLK
;
A
#
# COMPACT_ATOMS: atom_id res chain seq x y z
N LYS A 1 -1.83 -6.79 7.98
CA LYS A 1 -2.68 -7.99 7.71
C LYS A 1 -2.77 -8.28 6.20
N THR A 2 -3.19 -7.33 5.37
CA THR A 2 -3.33 -7.53 3.91
C THR A 2 -2.04 -7.96 3.21
N LEU A 3 -0.92 -7.25 3.40
CA LEU A 3 0.36 -7.62 2.78
C LEU A 3 0.84 -9.02 3.17
N SER A 4 0.59 -9.44 4.42
CA SER A 4 0.88 -10.80 4.89
C SER A 4 0.02 -11.86 4.21
N MET A 5 -1.24 -11.54 3.90
CA MET A 5 -2.12 -12.43 3.14
C MET A 5 -1.64 -12.56 1.69
N LEU A 6 -1.31 -11.43 1.03
CA LEU A 6 -0.78 -11.43 -0.34
C LEU A 6 0.55 -12.18 -0.45
N GLN A 7 1.37 -12.13 0.61
CA GLN A 7 2.59 -12.92 0.73
C GLN A 7 2.32 -14.44 0.87
N GLU A 8 1.23 -14.82 1.53
CA GLU A 8 0.86 -16.24 1.68
C GLU A 8 0.28 -16.82 0.39
N THR A 9 -0.48 -16.02 -0.35
CA THR A 9 -1.10 -16.39 -1.64
C THR A 9 -0.20 -16.10 -2.84
N GLU A 10 1.05 -15.66 -2.61
CA GLU A 10 2.04 -15.31 -3.65
C GLU A 10 1.47 -14.37 -4.73
N THR A 11 0.59 -13.47 -4.33
CA THR A 11 -0.10 -12.55 -5.24
C THR A 11 0.84 -11.41 -5.64
N PRO A 12 1.00 -11.11 -6.95
CA PRO A 12 1.82 -9.98 -7.40
C PRO A 12 1.28 -8.64 -6.91
N ILE A 13 2.17 -7.79 -6.37
CA ILE A 13 1.83 -6.47 -5.81
C ILE A 13 2.48 -5.38 -6.65
N ALA A 14 1.67 -4.54 -7.30
CA ALA A 14 2.17 -3.39 -8.06
C ALA A 14 2.77 -2.31 -7.14
N GLY A 15 2.13 -2.09 -5.99
CA GLY A 15 2.58 -1.17 -4.95
C GLY A 15 1.45 -0.81 -3.98
N VAL A 16 1.74 0.13 -3.08
CA VAL A 16 0.82 0.65 -2.07
C VAL A 16 0.61 2.14 -2.30
N LEU A 17 -0.66 2.56 -2.34
CA LEU A 17 -1.07 3.96 -2.48
C LEU A 17 -1.82 4.38 -1.22
N ALA A 18 -1.43 5.49 -0.60
CA ALA A 18 -2.13 6.02 0.56
C ALA A 18 -3.27 6.95 0.13
N ASN A 19 -4.50 6.47 0.22
CA ASN A 19 -5.69 7.28 -0.06
C ASN A 19 -6.08 8.14 1.17
N MET A 20 -6.76 9.26 0.92
CA MET A 20 -7.20 10.23 1.93
C MET A 20 -6.06 10.76 2.81
N ALA A 21 -4.86 10.86 2.23
CA ALA A 21 -3.69 11.42 2.87
C ALA A 21 -3.82 12.96 2.91
N GLY A 22 -4.40 13.46 4.00
CA GLY A 22 -4.77 14.86 4.14
C GLY A 22 -6.08 15.21 3.43
N TYR A 23 -6.53 16.44 3.67
CA TYR A 23 -7.77 17.02 3.19
C TYR A 23 -7.50 18.41 2.63
N THR A 24 -7.95 18.67 1.41
CA THR A 24 -7.88 20.02 0.82
C THR A 24 -9.29 20.60 0.81
N CYS A 25 -9.48 21.69 1.55
CA CYS A 25 -10.77 22.36 1.63
C CYS A 25 -11.16 22.91 0.23
N PRO A 26 -12.35 22.56 -0.30
CA PRO A 26 -12.78 23.06 -1.61
C PRO A 26 -13.12 24.55 -1.59
N SER A 27 -13.39 25.12 -0.41
CA SER A 27 -13.79 26.53 -0.26
C SER A 27 -12.61 27.48 -0.10
N CYS A 28 -11.54 27.07 0.59
CA CYS A 28 -10.40 27.94 0.90
C CYS A 28 -9.03 27.38 0.50
N GLY A 29 -8.96 26.16 -0.04
CA GLY A 29 -7.70 25.53 -0.46
C GLY A 29 -6.77 25.09 0.67
N LYS A 30 -7.12 25.36 1.93
CA LYS A 30 -6.30 24.98 3.08
C LYS A 30 -6.19 23.45 3.18
N VAL A 31 -4.97 22.98 3.44
CA VAL A 31 -4.68 21.58 3.71
C VAL A 31 -4.75 21.31 5.21
N SER A 32 -5.47 20.26 5.60
CA SER A 32 -5.51 19.76 6.97
C SER A 32 -5.39 18.24 7.00
N ASN A 33 -5.20 17.64 8.17
CA ASN A 33 -5.19 16.20 8.35
C ASN A 33 -6.31 15.79 9.31
N PRO A 34 -7.54 15.55 8.83
CA PRO A 34 -8.67 15.21 9.69
C PRO A 34 -8.60 13.79 10.27
N PHE A 35 -7.63 12.98 9.85
CA PHE A 35 -7.53 11.57 10.24
C PHE A 35 -6.40 11.29 11.23
N ASP A 36 -5.67 12.33 11.67
CA ASP A 36 -4.55 12.26 12.63
C ASP A 36 -3.54 11.13 12.33
N ARG A 37 -3.43 10.74 11.06
CA ARG A 37 -2.48 9.75 10.58
C ARG A 37 -1.60 10.34 9.50
N PRO A 38 -0.28 10.31 9.66
CA PRO A 38 0.63 10.73 8.61
C PRO A 38 0.64 9.72 7.47
N ALA A 39 0.81 10.20 6.25
CA ALA A 39 0.94 9.30 5.09
C ALA A 39 2.24 8.50 5.14
N GLU A 40 3.22 9.01 5.88
CA GLU A 40 4.52 8.43 6.16
C GLU A 40 4.42 7.04 6.82
N ASP A 41 3.34 6.76 7.56
CA ASP A 41 3.08 5.43 8.13
C ASP A 41 2.90 4.38 7.03
N VAL A 42 2.20 4.74 5.95
CA VAL A 42 1.94 3.84 4.82
C VAL A 42 3.21 3.63 3.99
N ARG A 43 4.03 4.69 3.84
CA ARG A 43 5.33 4.59 3.19
C ARG A 43 6.26 3.65 3.97
N THR A 44 6.37 3.83 5.28
CA THR A 44 7.18 2.99 6.17
C THR A 44 6.70 1.54 6.12
N LEU A 45 5.39 1.31 6.11
CA LEU A 45 4.82 -0.03 5.92
C LEU A 45 5.25 -0.66 4.58
N ALA A 46 5.18 0.10 3.49
CA ALA A 46 5.56 -0.38 2.16
C ALA A 46 7.05 -0.76 2.11
N GLU A 47 7.91 0.10 2.65
CA GLU A 47 9.36 -0.12 2.76
C GLU A 47 9.68 -1.36 3.60
N ASN A 48 9.03 -1.52 4.76
CA ASN A 48 9.22 -2.69 5.65
C ASN A 48 8.85 -4.02 5.00
N PHE A 49 7.89 -4.03 4.07
CA PHE A 49 7.50 -5.22 3.32
C PHE A 49 8.28 -5.39 2.01
N GLY A 50 9.11 -4.43 1.61
CA GLY A 50 9.80 -4.44 0.33
C GLY A 50 8.84 -4.26 -0.86
N VAL A 51 7.71 -3.58 -0.65
CA VAL A 51 6.76 -3.23 -1.70
C VAL A 51 6.89 -1.75 -2.06
N ARG A 52 6.63 -1.40 -3.32
CA ARG A 52 6.73 -0.02 -3.79
C ARG A 52 5.66 0.86 -3.17
N PHE A 53 6.04 2.04 -2.69
CA PHE A 53 5.10 3.10 -2.37
C PHE A 53 4.80 3.92 -3.64
N LEU A 54 3.54 3.99 -4.03
CA LEU A 54 3.08 4.68 -5.25
C LEU A 54 2.73 6.15 -5.00
N GLY A 55 2.71 6.58 -3.74
CA GLY A 55 2.42 7.96 -3.34
C GLY A 55 1.14 8.10 -2.52
N THR A 56 0.63 9.33 -2.50
CA THR A 56 -0.50 9.76 -1.68
C THR A 56 -1.57 10.40 -2.54
N VAL A 57 -2.84 10.20 -2.15
CA VAL A 57 -3.98 10.87 -2.78
C VAL A 57 -4.76 11.60 -1.68
N PRO A 58 -4.87 12.93 -1.73
CA PRO A 58 -5.61 13.67 -0.71
C PRO A 58 -7.12 13.51 -0.88
N PHE A 59 -7.88 13.74 0.20
CA PHE A 59 -9.31 13.95 0.10
C PHE A 59 -9.56 15.36 -0.44
N ALA A 60 -9.81 15.46 -1.74
CA ALA A 60 -9.96 16.71 -2.45
C ALA A 60 -10.83 16.54 -3.70
N SER A 61 -11.06 17.64 -4.44
CA SER A 61 -11.74 17.60 -5.74
C SER A 61 -10.98 16.74 -6.75
N ASN A 62 -11.67 16.30 -7.80
CA ASN A 62 -11.05 15.50 -8.86
C ASN A 62 -9.87 16.23 -9.54
N LEU A 63 -9.95 17.56 -9.66
CA LEU A 63 -8.85 18.36 -10.23
C LEU A 63 -7.55 18.22 -9.43
N VAL A 64 -7.65 18.11 -8.10
CA VAL A 64 -6.49 17.93 -7.22
C VAL A 64 -6.03 16.46 -7.22
N ARG A 65 -6.96 15.51 -7.29
CA ARG A 65 -6.66 14.07 -7.21
C ARG A 65 -6.09 13.49 -8.50
N GLN A 66 -6.50 14.00 -9.66
CA GLN A 66 -6.12 13.45 -10.97
C GLN A 66 -4.59 13.39 -11.17
N PRO A 67 -3.82 14.47 -10.95
CA PRO A 67 -2.36 14.40 -11.12
C PRO A 67 -1.69 13.34 -10.23
N ALA A 68 -2.14 13.20 -8.98
CA ALA A 68 -1.61 12.20 -8.06
C ALA A 68 -1.93 10.76 -8.52
N LEU A 69 -3.14 10.53 -9.04
CA LEU A 69 -3.55 9.24 -9.59
C LEU A 69 -2.81 8.91 -10.89
N THR A 70 -2.59 9.89 -11.76
CA THR A 70 -1.81 9.70 -13.00
C THR A 70 -0.37 9.31 -12.67
N GLY A 71 0.29 9.98 -11.73
CA GLY A 71 1.64 9.61 -11.29
C GLY A 71 1.69 8.20 -10.70
N ALA A 72 0.68 7.80 -9.93
CA ALA A 72 0.58 6.43 -9.42
C ALA A 72 0.40 5.40 -10.55
N LEU A 73 -0.43 5.71 -11.55
CA LEU A 73 -0.64 4.84 -12.70
C LEU A 73 0.63 4.67 -13.54
N GLU A 74 1.33 5.77 -13.83
CA GLU A 74 2.62 5.75 -14.52
C GLU A 74 3.63 4.87 -13.77
N ALA A 75 3.71 5.01 -12.45
CA ALA A 75 4.56 4.16 -11.63
C ALA A 75 4.18 2.67 -11.72
N VAL A 76 2.90 2.33 -11.83
CA VAL A 76 2.46 0.94 -12.06
C VAL A 76 2.88 0.44 -13.45
N LEU A 77 2.72 1.26 -14.49
CA LEU A 77 3.03 0.85 -15.86
C LEU A 77 4.54 0.69 -16.10
N LEU A 78 5.37 1.52 -15.46
CA LEU A 78 6.82 1.52 -15.63
C LEU A 78 7.54 0.44 -14.81
N ASN A 79 6.85 -0.19 -13.85
CA ASN A 79 7.49 -1.10 -12.92
C ASN A 79 6.82 -2.47 -12.91
N ARG A 80 7.63 -3.53 -12.85
CA ARG A 80 7.08 -4.87 -12.62
C ARG A 80 6.54 -5.00 -11.19
N PRO A 81 5.42 -5.71 -11.01
CA PRO A 81 4.93 -6.09 -9.69
C PRO A 81 5.97 -6.93 -8.92
N VAL A 82 5.94 -6.82 -7.60
CA VAL A 82 6.77 -7.63 -6.69
C VAL A 82 5.91 -8.73 -6.09
N THR A 83 6.43 -9.96 -6.07
CA THR A 83 5.84 -11.06 -5.30
C THR A 83 6.66 -11.28 -4.04
N LEU A 84 6.01 -11.20 -2.89
CA LEU A 84 6.65 -11.40 -1.60
C LEU A 84 6.88 -12.90 -1.36
N ARG A 85 8.08 -13.30 -0.94
CA ARG A 85 8.37 -14.70 -0.63
C ARG A 85 7.67 -15.13 0.64
N LYS A 86 7.06 -16.32 0.64
CA LYS A 86 6.44 -16.91 1.83
C LYS A 86 7.46 -17.03 2.98
N LYS A 87 7.11 -16.55 4.18
CA LYS A 87 7.88 -16.86 5.39
C LYS A 87 7.72 -18.36 5.67
N LYS A 88 8.82 -19.10 5.79
CA LYS A 88 8.77 -20.50 6.22
C LYS A 88 8.01 -20.56 7.55
N GLY A 89 6.96 -21.39 7.60
CA GLY A 89 6.20 -21.58 8.83
C GLY A 89 7.11 -22.07 9.96
N GLY A 90 6.83 -21.66 11.20
CA GLY A 90 7.53 -22.20 12.37
C GLY A 90 7.35 -23.72 12.47
N MET A 91 8.22 -24.39 13.25
CA MET A 91 8.22 -25.86 13.37
C MET A 91 6.84 -26.45 13.65
N SER A 92 6.02 -25.79 14.45
CA SER A 92 4.63 -26.21 14.74
C SER A 92 3.72 -26.20 13.51
N ARG A 93 3.79 -25.14 12.67
CA ARG A 93 2.99 -25.03 11.44
C ARG A 93 3.45 -26.02 10.37
N TRP A 94 4.77 -26.23 10.28
CA TRP A 94 5.33 -27.28 9.41
C TRP A 94 4.89 -28.68 9.83
N LEU A 95 4.87 -28.97 11.14
CA LEU A 95 4.43 -30.25 11.68
C LEU A 95 2.94 -30.48 11.40
N LEU A 96 2.09 -29.47 11.62
CA LEU A 96 0.67 -29.51 11.31
C LEU A 96 0.40 -29.76 9.82
N GLU A 97 1.13 -29.09 8.92
CA GLU A 97 1.00 -29.29 7.47
C GLU A 97 1.41 -30.71 7.02
N LYS A 98 2.29 -31.40 7.77
CA LYS A 98 2.75 -32.75 7.46
C LYS A 98 1.87 -33.85 8.06
N VAL A 99 1.13 -33.56 9.13
CA VAL A 99 0.22 -34.50 9.81
C VAL A 99 -1.21 -34.42 9.24
N LEU A 100 -1.64 -33.24 8.76
CA LEU A 100 -2.99 -32.99 8.22
C LEU A 100 -3.09 -33.14 6.68
N LYS A 101 -1.97 -33.34 5.99
CA LYS A 101 -1.95 -33.80 4.58
C LYS A 101 -1.66 -35.29 4.54
#